data_AF-A0A1R1XGL8-F1
#
_entry.id   AF-A0A1R1XGL8-F1
#
_cell.length_a   1.000
_cell.length_b   1.000
_cell.length_c   1.000
_cell.angle_alpha   90.00
_cell.angle_beta   90.00
_cell.angle_gamma   90.00
#
_symmetry.space_group_name_H-M   'P 1'
#
loop_
_entity.id
_entity.type
_entity.pdbx_description
1 polymer ?
#
loop_
_entity_poly.entity_id
_entity_poly.type
_entity_poly.pdbx_seq_one_letter_code
_entity_poly.pdbx_strand_id
1 'polypeptide(L)'
;MVGTSAKKDHPNKSVLQLLKKSGLMTNFNGETQITSKGFQFLLQDICFQIWIILLQYLNMQEEEETDIVSVLGLFFQVGSLEFAQKYKVENLTELESKVFRDLMELGFIYKPNDSSRTYIPTRLVSILTGASNSSVKSTITMLNNRFDN
;
A
#
# COMPACT_ATOMS: atom_id res chain seq x y z
N MET A 1 -16.73 21.13 7.39
CA MET A 1 -15.33 21.14 6.92
C MET A 1 -14.52 20.32 7.90
N VAL A 2 -14.32 19.03 7.63
CA VAL A 2 -13.67 18.12 8.59
C VAL A 2 -12.17 18.16 8.35
N GLY A 3 -11.46 18.89 9.22
CA GLY A 3 -10.01 18.85 9.32
C GLY A 3 -9.66 18.58 10.78
N THR A 4 -9.43 17.32 11.13
CA THR A 4 -8.82 16.98 12.42
C THR A 4 -7.33 17.27 12.33
N SER A 5 -6.89 18.30 13.04
CA SER A 5 -5.48 18.60 13.33
C SER A 5 -4.88 17.52 14.22
N ALA A 6 -4.58 16.35 13.66
CA ALA A 6 -3.69 15.38 14.27
C ALA A 6 -2.30 15.56 13.64
N LYS A 7 -1.27 15.53 14.50
CA LYS A 7 0.18 15.47 14.22
C LYS A 7 0.51 15.28 12.73
N LYS A 8 1.22 16.26 12.14
CA LYS A 8 1.62 16.31 10.72
C LYS A 8 2.68 15.23 10.41
N ASP A 9 2.35 13.96 10.58
CA ASP A 9 3.01 12.86 9.89
C ASP A 9 2.62 13.00 8.43
N HIS A 10 3.44 13.76 7.72
CA HIS A 10 3.27 13.89 6.29
C HIS A 10 3.48 12.49 5.71
N PRO A 11 2.58 12.03 4.82
CA PRO A 11 2.82 10.80 4.11
C PRO A 11 4.19 10.85 3.44
N ASN A 12 4.81 9.69 3.25
CA ASN A 12 6.14 9.63 2.66
C ASN A 12 6.17 10.39 1.32
N LYS A 13 7.30 11.03 1.00
CA LYS A 13 7.45 11.88 -0.19
C LYS A 13 7.08 11.12 -1.47
N SER A 14 7.44 9.84 -1.55
CA SER A 14 7.09 8.92 -2.64
C SER A 14 5.57 8.81 -2.82
N VAL A 15 4.84 8.62 -1.71
CA VAL A 15 3.38 8.53 -1.70
C VAL A 15 2.75 9.87 -2.08
N LEU A 16 3.26 10.99 -1.58
CA LEU A 16 2.79 12.32 -1.96
C LEU A 16 3.02 12.61 -3.45
N GLN A 17 4.15 12.18 -4.00
CA GLN A 17 4.44 12.29 -5.43
C GLN A 17 3.48 11.43 -6.26
N LEU A 18 3.20 10.20 -5.81
CA LEU A 18 2.21 9.32 -6.42
C LEU A 18 0.82 9.95 -6.43
N LEU A 19 0.38 10.51 -5.32
CA LEU A 19 -0.91 11.20 -5.21
C LEU A 19 -0.99 12.45 -6.08
N LYS A 20 0.12 13.17 -6.25
CA LYS A 20 0.21 14.34 -7.14
C LYS A 20 0.17 13.93 -8.62
N LYS A 21 0.96 12.94 -9.02
CA LYS A 21 0.98 12.42 -10.41
C LYS A 21 -0.34 11.79 -10.82
N SER A 22 -1.04 11.11 -9.91
CA SER A 22 -2.39 10.55 -10.19
C SER A 22 -3.49 11.62 -10.30
N GLY A 23 -3.18 12.87 -9.99
CA GLY A 23 -4.13 13.98 -9.94
C GLY A 23 -5.10 13.89 -8.76
N LEU A 24 -4.82 13.06 -7.75
CA LEU A 24 -5.61 12.94 -6.52
C LEU A 24 -5.31 14.12 -5.56
N MET A 25 -4.10 14.66 -5.65
CA MET A 25 -3.70 15.88 -4.94
C MET A 25 -3.09 16.88 -5.92
N THR A 26 -3.23 18.16 -5.62
CA THR A 26 -2.61 19.27 -6.35
C THR A 26 -1.90 20.19 -5.37
N ASN A 27 -0.97 21.01 -5.86
CA ASN A 27 -0.43 22.12 -5.07
C ASN A 27 -1.16 23.39 -5.48
N PHE A 28 -1.86 24.01 -4.55
CA PHE A 28 -2.47 25.31 -4.74
C PHE A 28 -1.86 26.28 -3.71
N ASN A 29 -1.25 27.37 -4.19
CA ASN A 29 -0.59 28.38 -3.35
C ASN A 29 0.45 27.82 -2.35
N GLY A 30 1.19 26.79 -2.76
CA GLY A 30 2.22 26.16 -1.90
C GLY A 30 1.67 25.16 -0.88
N GLU A 31 0.34 24.99 -0.79
CA GLU A 31 -0.31 23.97 0.03
C GLU A 31 -0.76 22.79 -0.82
N THR A 32 -0.49 21.57 -0.35
CA THR A 32 -1.01 20.36 -1.00
C THR A 32 -2.48 20.18 -0.63
N GLN A 33 -3.36 20.29 -1.63
CA GLN A 33 -4.80 20.15 -1.50
C GLN A 33 -5.30 18.93 -2.26
N ILE A 34 -6.33 18.28 -1.74
CA ILE A 34 -7.00 17.16 -2.40
C ILE A 34 -7.87 17.68 -3.55
N THR A 35 -7.86 17.00 -4.70
CA THR A 35 -8.66 17.39 -5.86
C THR A 35 -10.06 16.79 -5.77
N SER A 36 -10.99 17.22 -6.63
CA SER A 36 -12.31 16.58 -6.74
C SER A 36 -12.21 15.09 -7.05
N LYS A 37 -11.24 14.69 -7.91
CA LYS A 37 -10.93 13.29 -8.20
C LYS A 37 -10.38 12.56 -6.96
N GLY A 38 -9.54 13.23 -6.18
CA GLY A 38 -9.05 12.76 -4.88
C GLY A 38 -10.17 12.47 -3.90
N PHE A 39 -11.13 13.37 -3.77
CA PHE A 39 -12.30 13.13 -2.91
C PHE A 39 -13.16 11.97 -3.42
N GLN A 40 -13.40 11.88 -4.73
CA GLN A 40 -14.14 10.75 -5.31
C GLN A 40 -13.43 9.41 -5.06
N PHE A 41 -12.10 9.39 -5.14
CA PHE A 41 -11.27 8.23 -4.85
C PHE A 41 -11.47 7.74 -3.40
N LEU A 42 -11.49 8.65 -2.42
CA LEU A 42 -11.71 8.29 -1.01
C LEU A 42 -13.08 7.65 -0.75
N LEU A 43 -14.06 7.93 -1.62
CA LEU A 43 -15.41 7.36 -1.53
C LEU A 43 -15.54 6.00 -2.22
N GLN A 44 -14.52 5.54 -2.96
CA GLN A 44 -14.54 4.24 -3.62
C GLN A 44 -14.27 3.10 -2.65
N ASP A 45 -14.57 1.87 -3.09
CA ASP A 45 -14.20 0.67 -2.36
C ASP A 45 -12.67 0.57 -2.15
N ILE A 46 -12.26 -0.03 -1.03
CA ILE A 46 -10.85 -0.17 -0.66
C ILE A 46 -10.05 -0.96 -1.70
N CYS A 47 -10.65 -1.98 -2.33
CA CYS A 47 -9.99 -2.74 -3.39
C CYS A 47 -9.71 -1.85 -4.60
N PHE A 48 -10.68 -1.02 -4.99
CA PHE A 48 -10.50 -0.05 -6.07
C PHE A 48 -9.41 0.97 -5.74
N GLN A 49 -9.41 1.49 -4.51
CA GLN A 49 -8.38 2.43 -4.07
C GLN A 49 -6.97 1.83 -4.16
N ILE A 50 -6.79 0.61 -3.69
CA ILE A 50 -5.52 -0.13 -3.75
C ILE A 50 -5.06 -0.33 -5.20
N TRP A 51 -5.97 -0.75 -6.09
CA TRP A 51 -5.65 -0.95 -7.51
C TRP A 51 -5.20 0.34 -8.20
N ILE A 52 -5.89 1.46 -7.96
CA ILE A 52 -5.51 2.75 -8.53
C ILE A 52 -4.11 3.18 -8.06
N ILE A 53 -3.81 3.00 -6.77
CA ILE A 53 -2.48 3.33 -6.23
C ILE A 53 -1.41 2.43 -6.84
N LEU A 54 -1.68 1.13 -6.99
CA LEU A 54 -0.76 0.17 -7.59
C LEU A 54 -0.50 0.47 -9.07
N LEU A 55 -1.53 0.75 -9.85
CA LEU A 55 -1.39 1.15 -11.26
C LEU A 55 -0.59 2.44 -11.40
N GLN A 56 -0.85 3.44 -10.53
CA GLN A 56 -0.07 4.66 -10.55
C GLN A 56 1.40 4.42 -10.20
N TYR A 57 1.68 3.54 -9.23
CA TYR A 57 3.04 3.16 -8.89
C TYR A 57 3.75 2.50 -10.09
N LEU A 58 3.08 1.58 -10.79
CA LEU A 58 3.64 0.93 -11.98
C LEU A 58 3.96 1.95 -13.08
N ASN A 59 3.05 2.90 -13.35
CA ASN A 59 3.31 3.97 -14.32
C ASN A 59 4.51 4.83 -13.92
N MET A 60 4.72 5.08 -12.61
CA MET A 60 5.90 5.81 -12.14
C MET A 60 7.20 5.03 -12.35
N GLN A 61 7.19 3.71 -12.16
CA GLN A 61 8.37 2.88 -12.41
C GLN A 61 8.68 2.78 -13.92
N GLU A 62 7.66 2.77 -14.78
CA GLU A 62 7.83 2.83 -16.23
C GLU A 62 8.50 4.14 -16.69
N GLU A 63 8.09 5.28 -16.12
CA GLU A 63 8.73 6.58 -16.35
C GLU A 63 10.19 6.64 -15.86
N GLU A 64 10.56 5.82 -14.87
CA GLU A 64 11.92 5.69 -14.34
C GLU A 64 12.76 4.64 -15.10
N GLU A 65 12.30 4.16 -16.27
CA GLU A 65 12.95 3.12 -17.10
C GLU A 65 13.27 1.83 -16.30
N THR A 66 12.48 1.55 -15.26
CA THR A 66 12.64 0.35 -14.44
C THR A 66 12.01 -0.85 -15.14
N ASP A 67 12.57 -2.04 -14.94
CA ASP A 67 12.00 -3.29 -15.47
C ASP A 67 10.64 -3.61 -14.82
N ILE A 68 9.58 -3.10 -15.44
CA ILE A 68 8.20 -3.23 -14.99
C ILE A 68 7.76 -4.69 -14.89
N VAL A 69 8.33 -5.59 -15.70
CA VAL A 69 7.98 -7.02 -15.69
C VAL A 69 8.45 -7.65 -14.38
N SER A 70 9.68 -7.35 -13.96
CA SER A 70 10.20 -7.77 -12.66
C SER A 70 9.38 -7.20 -11.50
N VAL A 71 9.03 -5.91 -11.56
CA VAL A 71 8.19 -5.26 -10.54
C VAL A 71 6.81 -5.93 -10.43
N LEU A 72 6.17 -6.20 -11.56
CA LEU A 72 4.87 -6.89 -11.61
C LEU A 72 4.97 -8.32 -11.08
N GLY A 73 6.05 -9.03 -11.44
CA GLY A 73 6.35 -10.37 -10.91
C GLY A 73 6.42 -10.39 -9.39
N LEU A 74 7.09 -9.40 -8.79
CA LEU A 74 7.15 -9.25 -7.34
C LEU A 74 5.78 -8.97 -6.72
N PHE A 75 4.94 -8.15 -7.35
CA PHE A 75 3.58 -7.93 -6.85
C PHE A 75 2.75 -9.20 -6.84
N PHE A 76 2.84 -10.02 -7.89
CA PHE A 76 2.15 -11.31 -7.91
C PHE A 76 2.72 -12.28 -6.86
N GLN A 77 4.03 -12.29 -6.67
CA GLN A 77 4.68 -13.09 -5.64
C GLN A 77 4.25 -12.65 -4.23
N VAL A 78 4.20 -11.35 -3.95
CA VAL A 78 3.70 -10.82 -2.66
C VAL A 78 2.21 -11.12 -2.50
N GLY A 79 1.44 -10.99 -3.58
CA GLY A 79 0.01 -11.29 -3.63
C GLY A 79 -0.35 -12.74 -3.31
N SER A 80 0.55 -13.69 -3.59
CA SER A 80 0.36 -15.11 -3.28
C SER A 80 0.79 -15.51 -1.87
N LEU A 81 1.35 -14.58 -1.08
CA LEU A 81 1.73 -14.84 0.30
C LEU A 81 0.51 -14.91 1.22
N GLU A 82 0.62 -15.73 2.27
CA GLU A 82 -0.42 -15.84 3.28
C GLU A 82 -0.39 -14.63 4.23
N PHE A 83 -1.57 -14.15 4.58
CA PHE A 83 -1.74 -13.04 5.50
C PHE A 83 -1.11 -13.33 6.86
N ALA A 84 -0.40 -12.34 7.42
CA ALA A 84 0.22 -12.37 8.74
C ALA A 84 1.32 -13.43 8.96
N GLN A 85 1.73 -14.16 7.92
CA GLN A 85 2.86 -15.08 8.00
C GLN A 85 4.20 -14.33 7.84
N LYS A 86 5.22 -14.79 8.57
CA LYS A 86 6.58 -14.24 8.52
C LYS A 86 7.36 -14.91 7.40
N TYR A 87 7.83 -14.11 6.45
CA TYR A 87 8.70 -14.58 5.35
C TYR A 87 10.08 -13.99 5.52
N LYS A 88 11.09 -14.86 5.54
CA LYS A 88 12.50 -14.43 5.49
C LYS A 88 12.89 -14.32 4.03
N VAL A 89 13.34 -13.14 3.62
CA VAL A 89 13.76 -12.91 2.24
C VAL A 89 15.27 -12.71 2.21
N GLU A 90 15.96 -13.56 1.47
CA GLU A 90 17.41 -13.53 1.30
C GLU A 90 17.76 -13.25 -0.16
N ASN A 91 18.93 -12.67 -0.40
CA ASN A 91 19.45 -12.42 -1.75
C ASN A 91 18.56 -11.56 -2.65
N LEU A 92 17.92 -10.52 -2.07
CA LEU A 92 17.20 -9.52 -2.87
C LEU A 92 18.18 -8.78 -3.78
N THR A 93 17.81 -8.70 -5.06
CA THR A 93 18.41 -7.77 -6.01
C THR A 93 18.18 -6.31 -5.55
N GLU A 94 18.94 -5.38 -6.13
CA GLU A 94 18.78 -3.96 -5.84
C GLU A 94 17.38 -3.45 -6.19
N LEU A 95 16.85 -3.91 -7.33
CA LEU A 95 15.49 -3.62 -7.78
C LEU A 95 14.45 -4.14 -6.79
N GLU A 96 14.52 -5.42 -6.42
CA GLU A 96 13.57 -6.00 -5.46
C GLU A 96 13.63 -5.26 -4.12
N SER A 97 14.83 -4.94 -3.64
CA SER A 97 15.00 -4.17 -2.41
C SER A 97 14.34 -2.79 -2.47
N LYS A 98 14.39 -2.11 -3.63
CA LYS A 98 13.68 -0.84 -3.86
C LYS A 98 12.17 -1.06 -3.80
N VAL A 99 11.65 -2.03 -4.56
CA VAL A 99 10.21 -2.33 -4.61
C VAL A 99 9.66 -2.74 -3.22
N PHE A 100 10.41 -3.52 -2.45
CA PHE A 100 10.02 -3.90 -1.09
C PHE A 100 9.96 -2.70 -0.15
N ARG A 101 10.89 -1.73 -0.26
CA ARG A 101 10.82 -0.48 0.50
C ARG A 101 9.58 0.31 0.12
N ASP A 102 9.31 0.47 -1.18
CA ASP A 102 8.15 1.21 -1.66
C ASP A 102 6.84 0.54 -1.20
N LEU A 103 6.79 -0.80 -1.21
CA LEU A 103 5.66 -1.57 -0.69
C LEU A 103 5.47 -1.44 0.82
N MET A 104 6.56 -1.28 1.58
CA MET A 104 6.47 -0.96 3.01
C MET A 104 5.92 0.46 3.23
N GLU A 105 6.37 1.44 2.44
CA GLU A 105 5.88 2.82 2.51
C GLU A 105 4.39 2.93 2.15
N LEU A 106 3.93 2.11 1.20
CA LEU A 106 2.52 1.98 0.81
C LEU A 106 1.70 1.12 1.78
N GLY A 107 2.35 0.45 2.74
CA GLY A 107 1.69 -0.34 3.78
C GLY A 107 1.24 -1.73 3.34
N PHE A 108 1.67 -2.24 2.18
CA PHE A 108 1.42 -3.62 1.76
C PHE A 108 2.26 -4.63 2.53
N ILE A 109 3.44 -4.22 2.96
CA ILE A 109 4.38 -5.07 3.70
C ILE A 109 4.74 -4.41 5.02
N TYR A 110 4.72 -5.21 6.08
CA TYR A 110 5.19 -4.81 7.40
C TYR A 110 6.51 -5.49 7.73
N LYS A 111 7.46 -4.72 8.26
CA LYS A 111 8.76 -5.21 8.73
C LYS A 111 8.85 -5.00 10.25
N PRO A 112 8.86 -6.06 11.07
CA PRO A 112 8.81 -5.95 12.53
C PRO A 112 10.09 -5.39 13.15
N ASN A 113 11.24 -5.60 12.52
CA ASN A 113 12.52 -5.07 12.97
C ASN A 113 13.34 -4.64 11.74
N ASP A 114 13.86 -3.42 11.76
CA ASP A 114 14.62 -2.88 10.64
C ASP A 114 15.93 -3.63 10.37
N SER A 115 16.53 -4.23 11.41
CA SER A 115 17.70 -5.10 11.24
C SER A 115 17.35 -6.51 10.72
N SER A 116 16.08 -6.91 10.77
CA SER A 116 15.65 -8.24 10.33
C SER A 116 15.31 -8.26 8.85
N ARG A 117 15.59 -9.36 8.15
CA ARG A 117 15.13 -9.61 6.77
C ARG A 117 13.79 -10.34 6.73
N THR A 118 12.94 -10.06 7.71
CA THR A 118 11.64 -10.69 7.86
C THR A 118 10.55 -9.71 7.44
N TYR A 119 9.70 -10.13 6.52
CA TYR A 119 8.61 -9.34 5.97
C TYR A 119 7.28 -10.06 6.22
N ILE A 120 6.25 -9.29 6.51
CA ILE A 120 4.91 -9.78 6.84
C ILE A 120 3.92 -9.10 5.90
N PRO A 121 3.16 -9.84 5.07
CA PRO A 121 2.13 -9.27 4.20
C PRO A 121 1.00 -8.68 5.03
N THR A 122 0.57 -7.48 4.70
CA THR A 122 -0.56 -6.82 5.38
C THR A 122 -1.87 -7.19 4.73
N ARG A 123 -2.97 -6.70 5.30
CA ARG A 123 -4.31 -6.96 4.77
C ARG A 123 -4.53 -6.36 3.38
N LEU A 124 -3.78 -5.31 3.02
CA LEU A 124 -3.89 -4.66 1.71
C LEU A 124 -3.54 -5.63 0.57
N VAL A 125 -2.53 -6.48 0.78
CA VAL A 125 -2.11 -7.53 -0.17
C VAL A 125 -3.24 -8.53 -0.39
N SER A 126 -3.88 -8.99 0.69
CA SER A 126 -4.99 -9.94 0.60
C SER A 126 -6.27 -9.34 0.01
N ILE A 127 -6.46 -8.02 0.11
CA ILE A 127 -7.56 -7.31 -0.56
C ILE A 127 -7.27 -7.20 -2.06
N LEU A 128 -6.03 -6.89 -2.44
CA LEU A 128 -5.59 -6.81 -3.83
C LEU A 128 -5.85 -8.13 -4.59
N THR A 129 -5.59 -9.27 -3.95
CA THR A 129 -5.77 -10.61 -4.57
C THR A 129 -7.16 -11.21 -4.40
N GLY A 130 -8.12 -10.48 -3.84
CA GLY A 130 -9.51 -10.96 -3.70
C GLY A 130 -9.71 -12.06 -2.66
N ALA A 131 -8.70 -12.36 -1.83
CA ALA A 131 -8.75 -13.37 -0.77
C ALA A 131 -9.65 -12.96 0.44
N SER A 132 -10.53 -11.96 0.27
CA SER A 132 -11.07 -11.15 1.36
C SER A 132 -12.56 -11.35 1.67
N ASN A 133 -13.38 -12.04 0.88
CA ASN A 133 -14.82 -12.02 1.19
C ASN A 133 -15.22 -12.94 2.36
N SER A 134 -14.54 -14.09 2.54
CA SER A 134 -14.79 -15.00 3.67
C SER A 134 -13.83 -14.79 4.84
N SER A 135 -12.55 -14.54 4.55
CA SER A 135 -11.50 -14.45 5.58
C SER A 135 -11.57 -13.14 6.40
N VAL A 136 -12.01 -12.01 5.82
CA VAL A 136 -12.22 -10.75 6.59
C VAL A 136 -13.31 -10.92 7.64
N LYS A 137 -14.45 -11.52 7.27
CA LYS A 137 -15.58 -11.72 8.18
C LYS A 137 -15.17 -12.59 9.36
N SER A 138 -14.45 -13.68 9.12
CA SER A 138 -13.97 -14.57 10.17
C SER A 138 -13.02 -13.87 11.15
N THR A 139 -12.08 -13.04 10.68
CA THR A 139 -11.18 -12.29 11.56
C THR A 139 -11.93 -11.23 12.37
N ILE A 140 -12.85 -10.47 11.76
CA ILE A 140 -13.64 -9.45 12.49
C ILE A 140 -14.53 -10.12 13.54
N THR A 141 -15.19 -11.22 13.21
CA THR A 141 -15.98 -12.01 14.16
C THR A 141 -15.13 -12.54 15.31
N MET A 142 -13.91 -13.05 15.01
CA MET A 142 -12.99 -13.53 16.05
C MET A 142 -12.51 -12.40 16.98
N LEU A 143 -12.27 -11.20 16.44
CA LEU A 143 -11.86 -10.04 17.23
C LEU A 143 -13.00 -9.51 18.09
N ASN A 144 -14.22 -9.40 17.56
CA ASN A 144 -15.39 -8.97 18.34
C ASN A 144 -15.65 -9.91 19.53
N ASN A 145 -15.60 -11.22 19.30
CA ASN A 145 -15.78 -12.22 20.36
C ASN A 145 -14.69 -12.20 21.45
N ARG A 146 -13.57 -11.51 21.23
CA ARG A 146 -12.50 -11.34 22.23
C ARG A 146 -12.71 -10.18 23.19
N PHE A 147 -13.60 -9.24 22.87
CA PHE A 147 -13.91 -8.08 23.72
C PHE A 147 -15.24 -8.24 24.47
N ASP A 148 -15.99 -9.31 24.21
CA ASP A 148 -17.26 -9.64 24.86
C ASP A 148 -17.11 -10.68 26.01
N ASN A 149 -15.88 -11.00 26.45
CA ASN A 149 -15.57 -11.78 27.66
C ASN A 149 -14.64 -10.99 28.58
#